data_AF-R7JGN7-F1
#
_entry.id   AF-R7JGN7-F1
#
_cell.length_a   1.000
_cell.length_b   1.000
_cell.length_c   1.000
_cell.angle_alpha   90.00
_cell.angle_beta   90.00
_cell.angle_gamma   90.00
#
_symmetry.space_group_name_H-M   'P 1'
#
loop_
_entity.id
_entity.type
_entity.pdbx_description
1 polymer ?
#
loop_
_entity_poly.entity_id
_entity_poly.type
_entity_poly.pdbx_seq_one_letter_code
_entity_poly.pdbx_strand_id
1 'polypeptide(L)'
;MLTGYALIVHRSNWSLKTTKSKRLVAVALFVCLLAVFYVGTLRFGELKMRRYMMLDHYSRTGQWQKIEADCQGKITNFLYMNILARALAEQGKLADTMFDYQFRGPQALAVNWNHTEDVSVLLSDIYFTAGNIALSQRLAFEGNSCARGNYNARLLQRLVQTNLIYGEYAVAEKYIRLLEKSWTYREWAKQQRKFLYNDAEVENDSLLGSKRSLLLSPEDTTQQKVTGEQLETAMQLPILANSAQARTAFEYLMGAYLLKKDMASFQYLIDRYWGTPLLPDLPVAYQEALIVAHEKNPEGLDKYALNKDVLSRYADFRKQVLANRNNRGLAGLLYRSFGDTYWYYVVFK
;
A
#
# COMPACT_ATOMS: atom_id res chain seq x y z
N MET A 1 0.54 47.53 15.03
CA MET A 1 1.52 47.76 13.96
C MET A 1 0.84 47.88 12.58
N LEU A 2 -0.12 48.79 12.42
CA LEU A 2 -0.87 48.97 11.15
C LEU A 2 -0.84 50.41 10.61
N THR A 3 -0.04 51.29 11.21
CA THR A 3 0.08 52.70 10.80
C THR A 3 1.37 53.02 10.04
N GLY A 4 2.29 52.06 9.88
CA GLY A 4 3.59 52.28 9.23
C GLY A 4 3.64 52.08 7.71
N TYR A 5 2.71 51.31 7.12
CA TYR A 5 2.77 50.95 5.69
C TYR A 5 2.05 51.94 4.76
N ALA A 6 1.16 52.78 5.28
CA ALA A 6 0.40 53.73 4.46
C ALA A 6 1.24 54.93 3.97
N LEU A 7 2.40 55.19 4.56
CA LEU A 7 3.23 56.37 4.24
C LEU A 7 4.24 56.16 3.09
N ILE A 8 4.47 54.93 2.63
CA ILE A 8 5.45 54.67 1.56
C ILE A 8 4.82 54.77 0.15
N VAL A 9 3.49 54.72 0.03
CA VAL A 9 2.82 54.67 -1.29
C VAL A 9 2.49 56.06 -1.87
N HIS A 10 2.54 57.15 -1.09
CA HIS A 10 2.06 58.45 -1.57
C HIS A 10 3.09 59.29 -2.39
N ARG A 11 4.34 58.89 -2.56
CA ARG A 11 5.28 59.73 -3.36
C ARG A 11 6.25 58.92 -4.20
N SER A 12 5.73 58.27 -5.24
CA SER A 12 6.59 57.80 -6.32
C SER A 12 5.81 57.43 -7.58
N ASN A 13 5.54 58.39 -8.47
CA ASN A 13 5.18 58.09 -9.85
C ASN A 13 6.43 57.57 -10.59
N TRP A 14 6.88 56.35 -10.26
CA TRP A 14 7.91 55.64 -11.02
C TRP A 14 7.29 55.03 -12.28
N SER A 15 6.86 55.89 -13.20
CA SER A 15 6.63 55.49 -14.57
C SER A 15 7.98 55.16 -15.20
N LEU A 16 8.27 53.86 -15.35
CA LEU A 16 9.45 53.38 -16.08
C LEU A 16 9.35 53.86 -17.53
N LYS A 17 10.10 54.92 -17.86
CA LYS A 17 9.96 55.66 -19.13
C LYS A 17 10.33 54.87 -20.39
N THR A 18 11.05 53.74 -20.27
CA THR A 18 11.53 52.99 -21.43
C THR A 18 11.15 51.52 -21.38
N THR A 19 10.94 50.90 -22.54
CA THR A 19 10.65 49.46 -22.67
C THR A 19 11.76 48.60 -22.07
N LYS A 20 13.02 49.05 -22.15
CA LYS A 20 14.18 48.36 -21.54
C LYS A 20 14.13 48.38 -20.01
N SER A 21 13.77 49.50 -19.38
CA SER A 21 13.67 49.59 -17.92
C SER A 21 12.47 48.82 -17.36
N LYS A 22 11.34 48.76 -18.08
CA LYS A 22 10.21 47.87 -17.75
C LYS A 22 10.61 46.38 -17.80
N ARG A 23 11.37 45.97 -18.81
CA ARG A 23 11.87 44.58 -18.93
C ARG A 23 12.83 44.22 -17.79
N LEU A 24 13.75 45.11 -17.42
CA LEU A 24 14.67 44.88 -16.30
C LEU A 24 13.94 44.70 -14.97
N VAL A 25 12.93 45.51 -14.69
CA VAL A 25 12.13 45.38 -13.46
C VAL A 25 11.30 44.09 -13.48
N ALA A 26 10.72 43.72 -14.62
CA ALA A 26 10.00 42.45 -14.74
C ALA A 26 10.93 41.24 -14.50
N VAL A 27 12.15 41.26 -15.06
CA VAL A 27 13.16 40.22 -14.82
C VAL A 27 13.56 40.19 -13.34
N ALA A 28 13.80 41.34 -12.72
CA ALA A 28 14.14 41.42 -11.29
C ALA A 28 13.01 40.88 -10.40
N LEU A 29 11.75 41.21 -10.68
CA LEU A 29 10.60 40.68 -9.95
C LEU A 29 10.44 39.17 -10.15
N PHE A 30 10.66 38.67 -11.36
CA PHE A 30 10.63 37.25 -11.65
C PHE A 30 11.74 36.49 -10.90
N VAL A 31 12.96 37.03 -10.89
CA VAL A 31 14.09 36.48 -10.12
C VAL A 31 13.79 36.51 -8.62
N CYS A 32 13.22 37.60 -8.09
CA CYS A 32 12.79 37.68 -6.70
C CYS A 32 11.70 36.64 -6.37
N LEU A 33 10.72 36.43 -7.26
CA LEU A 33 9.70 35.39 -7.10
C LEU A 33 10.33 34.00 -7.08
N LEU A 34 11.27 33.70 -7.98
CA LEU A 34 12.01 32.44 -7.99
C LEU A 34 12.84 32.26 -6.70
N ALA A 35 13.48 33.31 -6.21
CA ALA A 35 14.26 33.27 -4.97
C ALA A 35 13.36 33.05 -3.74
N VAL A 36 12.23 33.75 -3.65
CA VAL A 36 11.25 33.56 -2.59
C VAL A 36 10.65 32.15 -2.65
N PHE A 37 10.33 31.66 -3.84
CA PHE A 37 9.84 30.30 -4.02
C PHE A 37 10.90 29.27 -3.62
N TYR A 38 12.15 29.41 -4.09
CA TYR A 38 13.25 28.52 -3.75
C TYR A 38 13.53 28.50 -2.24
N VAL A 39 13.69 29.66 -1.61
CA VAL A 39 13.86 29.78 -0.16
C VAL A 39 12.66 29.22 0.58
N GLY A 40 11.44 29.47 0.09
CA GLY A 40 10.21 28.90 0.60
C GLY A 40 10.21 27.37 0.57
N THR A 41 10.61 26.77 -0.56
CA THR A 41 10.72 25.30 -0.68
C THR A 41 11.80 24.71 0.22
N LEU A 42 12.92 25.42 0.45
CA LEU A 42 13.94 24.95 1.37
C LEU A 42 13.52 25.08 2.84
N ARG A 43 12.78 26.13 3.20
CA ARG A 43 12.32 26.36 4.58
C ARG A 43 11.09 25.53 4.97
N PHE A 44 10.12 25.44 4.06
CA PHE A 44 8.81 24.84 4.34
C PHE A 44 8.58 23.53 3.59
N GLY A 45 9.41 23.20 2.61
CA GLY A 45 9.32 21.92 1.91
C GLY A 45 9.86 20.80 2.79
N GLU A 46 9.01 19.81 3.04
CA GLU A 46 9.42 18.58 3.72
C GLU A 46 10.21 17.68 2.76
N LEU A 47 11.46 18.07 2.46
CA LEU A 47 12.34 17.35 1.53
C LEU A 47 12.57 15.90 1.96
N LYS A 48 12.49 15.61 3.27
CA LYS A 48 12.54 14.24 3.83
C LYS A 48 11.35 13.38 3.39
N MET A 49 10.17 13.98 3.16
CA MET A 49 8.97 13.30 2.69
C MET A 49 8.90 13.17 1.18
N ARG A 50 9.81 13.79 0.42
CA ARG A 50 9.79 13.77 -1.05
C ARG A 50 9.71 12.36 -1.62
N ARG A 51 10.50 11.42 -1.08
CA ARG A 51 10.49 10.02 -1.54
C ARG A 51 9.16 9.34 -1.22
N TYR A 52 8.60 9.57 -0.03
CA TYR A 52 7.28 9.06 0.34
C TYR A 52 6.20 9.58 -0.61
N MET A 53 6.13 10.89 -0.83
CA MET A 53 5.14 11.52 -1.70
C MET A 53 5.24 11.00 -3.15
N MET A 54 6.45 10.75 -3.64
CA MET A 54 6.67 10.17 -4.97
C MET A 54 6.15 8.73 -5.06
N LEU A 55 6.50 7.89 -4.09
CA LEU A 55 6.03 6.50 -4.01
C LEU A 55 4.50 6.44 -3.85
N ASP A 56 3.93 7.30 -3.01
CA ASP A 56 2.48 7.41 -2.83
C ASP A 56 1.78 7.87 -4.11
N HIS A 57 2.37 8.81 -4.85
CA HIS A 57 1.86 9.21 -6.16
C HIS A 57 1.87 8.05 -7.17
N TYR A 58 2.96 7.28 -7.24
CA TYR A 58 3.01 6.07 -8.07
C TYR A 58 1.97 5.04 -7.64
N SER A 59 1.78 4.88 -6.33
CA SER A 59 0.81 3.96 -5.74
C SER A 59 -0.62 4.36 -6.09
N ARG A 60 -0.92 5.66 -6.08
CA ARG A 60 -2.23 6.20 -6.46
C ARG A 60 -2.52 6.05 -7.96
N THR A 61 -1.50 6.15 -8.80
CA THR A 61 -1.62 6.15 -10.26
C THR A 61 -1.38 4.78 -10.89
N GLY A 62 -1.17 3.73 -10.08
CA GLY A 62 -0.97 2.37 -10.55
C GLY A 62 0.40 2.12 -11.22
N GLN A 63 1.40 2.95 -10.96
CA GLN A 63 2.74 2.83 -11.54
C GLN A 63 3.60 1.86 -10.73
N TRP A 64 3.16 0.60 -10.61
CA TRP A 64 3.72 -0.41 -9.71
C TRP A 64 5.20 -0.71 -9.98
N GLN A 65 5.60 -0.79 -11.26
CA GLN A 65 6.98 -1.10 -11.63
C GLN A 65 7.96 0.00 -11.21
N LYS A 66 7.50 1.26 -11.13
CA LYS A 66 8.34 2.37 -10.63
C LYS A 66 8.57 2.26 -9.11
N ILE A 67 7.59 1.75 -8.38
CA ILE A 67 7.74 1.47 -6.94
C ILE A 67 8.76 0.36 -6.75
N GLU A 68 8.64 -0.75 -7.48
CA GLU A 68 9.60 -1.86 -7.40
C GLU A 68 11.03 -1.39 -7.72
N ALA A 69 11.20 -0.59 -8.77
CA ALA A 69 12.50 -0.04 -9.16
C ALA A 69 13.10 0.90 -8.10
N ASP A 70 12.29 1.79 -7.51
CA ASP A 70 12.76 2.70 -6.45
C ASP A 70 13.09 1.94 -5.15
N CYS A 71 12.34 0.88 -4.88
CA CYS A 71 12.48 0.05 -3.68
C CYS A 71 13.55 -1.03 -3.80
N GLN A 72 14.32 -1.09 -4.89
CA GLN A 72 15.45 -2.02 -4.99
C GLN A 72 16.53 -1.73 -3.91
N GLY A 73 17.07 -2.80 -3.34
CA GLY A 73 18.11 -2.73 -2.32
C GLY A 73 17.59 -2.49 -0.90
N LYS A 74 18.37 -1.77 -0.09
CA LYS A 74 18.10 -1.64 1.35
C LYS A 74 17.00 -0.61 1.62
N ILE A 75 15.81 -1.10 1.99
CA ILE A 75 14.71 -0.28 2.52
C ILE A 75 14.74 -0.35 4.05
N THR A 76 14.56 0.79 4.72
CA THR A 76 14.49 0.87 6.19
C THR A 76 13.20 1.49 6.71
N ASN A 77 12.45 2.18 5.86
CA ASN A 77 11.20 2.84 6.24
C ASN A 77 10.01 1.92 5.96
N PHE A 78 9.22 1.62 6.99
CA PHE A 78 8.03 0.77 6.88
C PHE A 78 6.97 1.33 5.93
N LEU A 79 6.84 2.65 5.79
CA LEU A 79 5.90 3.23 4.84
C LEU A 79 6.27 2.88 3.39
N TYR A 80 7.57 2.80 3.08
CA TYR A 80 8.04 2.38 1.75
C TYR A 80 7.80 0.89 1.53
N MET A 81 8.04 0.08 2.57
CA MET A 81 7.75 -1.35 2.54
C MET A 81 6.26 -1.61 2.32
N ASN A 82 5.38 -0.90 3.01
CA ASN A 82 3.93 -1.03 2.82
C ASN A 82 3.48 -0.68 1.39
N ILE A 83 4.01 0.42 0.82
CA ILE A 83 3.72 0.79 -0.56
C ILE A 83 4.23 -0.27 -1.55
N LEU A 84 5.42 -0.83 -1.29
CA LEU A 84 5.96 -1.94 -2.07
C LEU A 84 5.10 -3.20 -1.94
N ALA A 85 4.72 -3.60 -0.72
CA ALA A 85 3.86 -4.76 -0.47
C ALA A 85 2.55 -4.62 -1.24
N ARG A 86 1.96 -3.42 -1.22
CA ARG A 86 0.76 -3.12 -2.01
C ARG A 86 1.02 -3.26 -3.51
N ALA A 87 2.12 -2.70 -4.02
CA ALA A 87 2.47 -2.79 -5.44
C ALA A 87 2.72 -4.23 -5.92
N LEU A 88 3.35 -5.06 -5.08
CA LEU A 88 3.54 -6.48 -5.34
C LEU A 88 2.20 -7.22 -5.32
N ALA A 89 1.31 -6.90 -4.39
CA ALA A 89 0.02 -7.55 -4.24
C ALA A 89 -0.97 -7.19 -5.36
N GLU A 90 -0.96 -5.93 -5.86
CA GLU A 90 -1.74 -5.49 -7.04
C GLU A 90 -1.28 -6.21 -8.32
N GLN A 91 -0.02 -6.64 -8.38
CA GLN A 91 0.52 -7.50 -9.44
C GLN A 91 0.38 -9.00 -9.12
N GLY A 92 -0.14 -9.33 -7.93
CA GLY A 92 0.10 -10.53 -7.11
C GLY A 92 1.34 -11.33 -7.46
N LYS A 93 2.46 -10.68 -7.15
CA LYS A 93 3.78 -11.26 -6.97
C LYS A 93 4.16 -11.30 -5.49
N LEU A 94 3.31 -10.83 -4.57
CA LEU A 94 3.70 -10.64 -3.16
C LEU A 94 4.14 -11.97 -2.54
N ALA A 95 3.42 -13.06 -2.78
CA ALA A 95 3.82 -14.37 -2.26
C ALA A 95 5.17 -14.87 -2.81
N ASP A 96 5.47 -14.61 -4.07
CA ASP A 96 6.67 -15.12 -4.74
C ASP A 96 7.91 -14.29 -4.43
N THR A 97 7.79 -12.96 -4.45
CA THR A 97 8.94 -12.05 -4.48
C THR A 97 9.13 -11.29 -3.18
N MET A 98 8.33 -11.55 -2.12
CA MET A 98 8.46 -10.79 -0.86
C MET A 98 9.90 -10.87 -0.33
N PHE A 99 10.51 -12.04 -0.29
CA PHE A 99 11.85 -12.21 0.28
C PHE A 99 12.99 -11.70 -0.60
N ASP A 100 12.75 -11.42 -1.90
CA ASP A 100 13.69 -10.66 -2.73
C ASP A 100 13.97 -9.27 -2.15
N TYR A 101 13.01 -8.74 -1.40
CA TYR A 101 13.10 -7.47 -0.71
C TYR A 101 13.37 -7.67 0.79
N GLN A 102 14.03 -6.68 1.40
CA GLN A 102 14.37 -6.71 2.82
C GLN A 102 13.17 -6.32 3.73
N PHE A 103 12.00 -6.98 3.59
CA PHE A 103 10.90 -6.82 4.55
C PHE A 103 11.34 -7.24 5.96
N ARG A 104 10.83 -6.54 6.98
CA ARG A 104 11.24 -6.73 8.38
C ARG A 104 10.04 -6.76 9.30
N GLY A 105 9.60 -7.96 9.68
CA GLY A 105 8.44 -8.13 10.53
C GLY A 105 7.13 -7.68 9.87
N PRO A 106 5.99 -7.92 10.54
CA PRO A 106 4.66 -7.72 9.98
C PRO A 106 4.33 -6.25 9.67
N GLN A 107 4.97 -5.29 10.35
CA GLN A 107 4.78 -3.85 10.12
C GLN A 107 5.23 -3.41 8.73
N ALA A 108 5.99 -4.26 8.04
CA ALA A 108 6.46 -4.04 6.69
C ALA A 108 5.39 -4.30 5.63
N LEU A 109 4.30 -4.97 5.99
CA LEU A 109 3.11 -5.15 5.15
C LEU A 109 2.05 -4.09 5.42
N ALA A 110 1.81 -3.79 6.71
CA ALA A 110 0.94 -2.71 7.15
C ALA A 110 1.42 -2.17 8.50
N VAL A 111 1.60 -0.86 8.60
CA VAL A 111 1.97 -0.20 9.86
C VAL A 111 0.77 -0.11 10.77
N ASN A 112 1.01 0.04 12.07
CA ASN A 112 -0.06 0.40 12.99
C ASN A 112 -0.63 1.77 12.63
N TRP A 113 -1.94 1.90 12.74
CA TRP A 113 -2.59 3.19 12.56
C TRP A 113 -2.16 4.15 13.68
N ASN A 114 -1.74 5.35 13.29
CA ASN A 114 -1.27 6.38 14.22
C ASN A 114 -2.17 7.63 14.20
N HIS A 115 -3.38 7.51 13.64
CA HIS A 115 -4.37 8.57 13.52
C HIS A 115 -3.94 9.79 12.69
N THR A 116 -2.91 9.68 11.85
CA THR A 116 -2.56 10.74 10.89
C THR A 116 -3.23 10.52 9.54
N GLU A 117 -3.51 11.62 8.84
CA GLU A 117 -4.08 11.61 7.48
C GLU A 117 -3.29 10.71 6.53
N ASP A 118 -1.96 10.85 6.48
CA ASP A 118 -1.10 10.11 5.56
C ASP A 118 -1.13 8.59 5.80
N VAL A 119 -1.12 8.16 7.06
CA VAL A 119 -1.19 6.73 7.39
C VAL A 119 -2.59 6.19 7.17
N SER A 120 -3.64 6.97 7.45
CA SER A 120 -5.02 6.61 7.11
C SER A 120 -5.19 6.41 5.61
N VAL A 121 -4.61 7.27 4.76
CA VAL A 121 -4.60 7.10 3.30
C VAL A 121 -3.93 5.79 2.91
N LEU A 122 -2.71 5.55 3.40
CA LEU A 122 -1.94 4.36 3.07
C LEU A 122 -2.67 3.06 3.47
N LEU A 123 -3.14 2.99 4.72
CA LEU A 123 -3.83 1.81 5.23
C LEU A 123 -5.18 1.60 4.53
N SER A 124 -5.92 2.69 4.26
CA SER A 124 -7.18 2.60 3.51
C SER A 124 -6.97 1.97 2.13
N ASP A 125 -5.87 2.32 1.45
CA ASP A 125 -5.53 1.72 0.17
C ASP A 125 -5.09 0.26 0.28
N ILE A 126 -4.31 -0.11 1.30
CA ILE A 126 -3.90 -1.51 1.55
C ILE A 126 -5.12 -2.39 1.79
N TYR A 127 -6.03 -1.97 2.67
CA TYR A 127 -7.23 -2.76 2.96
C TYR A 127 -8.22 -2.79 1.81
N PHE A 128 -8.33 -1.72 1.01
CA PHE A 128 -9.10 -1.76 -0.23
C PHE A 128 -8.51 -2.75 -1.23
N THR A 129 -7.17 -2.74 -1.37
CA THR A 129 -6.42 -3.66 -2.23
C THR A 129 -6.69 -5.10 -1.83
N ALA A 130 -6.61 -5.41 -0.54
CA ALA A 130 -6.93 -6.72 0.00
C ALA A 130 -8.42 -7.09 -0.05
N GLY A 131 -9.33 -6.12 -0.24
CA GLY A 131 -10.77 -6.37 -0.28
C GLY A 131 -11.49 -6.25 1.06
N ASN A 132 -10.82 -5.76 2.11
CA ASN A 132 -11.48 -5.38 3.36
C ASN A 132 -12.05 -3.96 3.24
N ILE A 133 -13.25 -3.88 2.67
CA ILE A 133 -13.92 -2.62 2.33
C ILE A 133 -14.36 -1.86 3.59
N ALA A 134 -14.76 -2.56 4.64
CA ALA A 134 -15.20 -1.95 5.90
C ALA A 134 -14.05 -1.16 6.56
N LEU A 135 -12.88 -1.79 6.69
CA LEU A 135 -11.72 -1.16 7.31
C LEU A 135 -11.16 -0.04 6.41
N SER A 136 -11.18 -0.24 5.09
CA SER A 136 -10.82 0.81 4.14
C SER A 136 -11.71 2.05 4.27
N GLN A 137 -13.03 1.85 4.38
CA GLN A 137 -14.01 2.92 4.55
C GLN A 137 -13.80 3.66 5.87
N ARG A 138 -13.63 2.93 6.98
CA ARG A 138 -13.37 3.51 8.30
C ARG A 138 -12.13 4.41 8.28
N LEU A 139 -11.01 3.91 7.76
CA LEU A 139 -9.77 4.68 7.67
C LEU A 139 -9.91 5.88 6.74
N ALA A 140 -10.69 5.77 5.67
CA ALA A 140 -10.97 6.91 4.79
C ALA A 140 -11.80 7.99 5.49
N PHE A 141 -12.78 7.59 6.28
CA PHE A 141 -13.60 8.52 7.07
C PHE A 141 -12.75 9.22 8.14
N GLU A 142 -12.03 8.46 8.96
CA GLU A 142 -11.18 8.98 10.03
C GLU A 142 -10.04 9.84 9.48
N GLY A 143 -9.34 9.38 8.44
CA GLY A 143 -8.30 10.17 7.77
C GLY A 143 -8.83 11.49 7.21
N ASN A 144 -10.04 11.50 6.66
CA ASN A 144 -10.65 12.72 6.13
C ASN A 144 -11.04 13.69 7.25
N SER A 145 -11.39 13.19 8.44
CA SER A 145 -11.60 14.03 9.63
C SER A 145 -10.31 14.68 10.15
N CYS A 146 -9.16 14.06 9.90
CA CYS A 146 -7.84 14.59 10.24
C CYS A 146 -7.26 15.54 9.18
N ALA A 147 -7.91 15.66 8.02
CA ALA A 147 -7.34 16.35 6.87
C ALA A 147 -7.23 17.87 7.06
N ARG A 148 -6.08 18.44 6.70
CA ARG A 148 -5.87 19.89 6.73
C ARG A 148 -6.55 20.53 5.52
N GLY A 149 -7.59 21.34 5.74
CA GLY A 149 -8.27 22.09 4.67
C GLY A 149 -9.64 21.54 4.26
N ASN A 150 -10.50 21.28 5.24
CA ASN A 150 -11.86 20.72 5.14
C ASN A 150 -11.94 19.26 4.67
N TYR A 151 -11.28 18.88 3.56
CA TYR A 151 -11.41 17.53 3.00
C TYR A 151 -10.16 17.06 2.24
N ASN A 152 -9.85 15.76 2.34
CA ASN A 152 -8.90 15.09 1.44
C ASN A 152 -9.65 14.46 0.27
N ALA A 153 -9.37 14.94 -0.95
CA ALA A 153 -10.07 14.45 -2.14
C ALA A 153 -9.87 12.96 -2.42
N ARG A 154 -8.69 12.38 -2.14
CA ARG A 154 -8.45 10.92 -2.31
C ARG A 154 -9.34 10.12 -1.38
N LEU A 155 -9.46 10.55 -0.13
CA LEU A 155 -10.31 9.88 0.86
C LEU A 155 -11.79 10.04 0.51
N LEU A 156 -12.22 11.19 -0.01
CA LEU A 156 -13.56 11.33 -0.56
C LEU A 156 -13.81 10.39 -1.76
N GLN A 157 -12.85 10.24 -2.68
CA GLN A 157 -12.97 9.27 -3.78
C GLN A 157 -13.11 7.84 -3.24
N ARG A 158 -12.32 7.48 -2.23
CA ARG A 158 -12.41 6.18 -1.56
C ARG A 158 -13.78 5.99 -0.90
N LEU A 159 -14.30 6.99 -0.21
CA LEU A 159 -15.62 6.97 0.42
C LEU A 159 -16.74 6.82 -0.64
N VAL A 160 -16.61 7.43 -1.81
CA VAL A 160 -17.54 7.15 -2.92
C VAL A 160 -17.48 5.67 -3.30
N GLN A 161 -16.29 5.13 -3.57
CA GLN A 161 -16.14 3.73 -4.01
C GLN A 161 -16.66 2.74 -2.97
N THR A 162 -16.32 2.90 -1.70
CA THR A 162 -16.75 1.97 -0.64
C THR A 162 -18.26 2.03 -0.41
N ASN A 163 -18.88 3.22 -0.45
CA ASN A 163 -20.33 3.34 -0.34
C ASN A 163 -21.06 2.77 -1.57
N LEU A 164 -20.52 2.94 -2.78
CA LEU A 164 -21.05 2.26 -3.97
C LEU A 164 -20.97 0.73 -3.82
N ILE A 165 -19.84 0.21 -3.33
CA ILE A 165 -19.69 -1.23 -3.05
C ILE A 165 -20.74 -1.73 -2.05
N TYR A 166 -21.03 -0.96 -0.99
CA TYR A 166 -22.07 -1.29 -0.02
C TYR A 166 -23.51 -0.98 -0.49
N GLY A 167 -23.71 -0.43 -1.69
CA GLY A 167 -25.06 -0.01 -2.14
C GLY A 167 -25.62 1.19 -1.35
N GLU A 168 -24.79 1.88 -0.55
CA GLU A 168 -25.12 3.09 0.20
C GLU A 168 -25.13 4.32 -0.72
N TYR A 169 -25.96 4.26 -1.76
CA TYR A 169 -25.99 5.22 -2.86
C TYR A 169 -26.26 6.65 -2.42
N ALA A 170 -27.14 6.84 -1.44
CA ALA A 170 -27.43 8.16 -0.90
C ALA A 170 -26.19 8.79 -0.22
N VAL A 171 -25.34 7.97 0.41
CA VAL A 171 -24.09 8.42 1.02
C VAL A 171 -23.02 8.67 -0.05
N ALA A 172 -22.87 7.76 -1.00
CA ALA A 172 -21.98 7.93 -2.15
C ALA A 172 -22.29 9.23 -2.92
N GLU A 173 -23.58 9.51 -3.16
CA GLU A 173 -24.02 10.71 -3.86
C GLU A 173 -23.63 12.00 -3.12
N LYS A 174 -23.68 12.02 -1.77
CA LYS A 174 -23.22 13.18 -0.98
C LYS A 174 -21.75 13.50 -1.26
N TYR A 175 -20.88 12.48 -1.29
CA TYR A 175 -19.46 12.67 -1.58
C TYR A 175 -19.20 13.02 -3.04
N ILE A 176 -19.94 12.44 -3.99
CA ILE A 176 -19.89 12.81 -5.42
C ILE A 176 -20.20 14.31 -5.59
N ARG A 177 -21.28 14.81 -4.98
CA ARG A 177 -21.66 16.23 -5.05
C ARG A 177 -20.59 17.17 -4.48
N LEU A 178 -19.82 16.73 -3.48
CA LEU A 178 -18.68 17.52 -2.96
C LEU A 178 -17.54 17.56 -3.98
N LEU A 179 -17.18 16.42 -4.56
CA LEU A 179 -16.09 16.33 -5.55
C LEU A 179 -16.42 17.04 -6.87
N GLU A 180 -17.69 17.10 -7.28
CA GLU A 180 -18.15 17.84 -8.46
C GLU A 180 -17.92 19.35 -8.37
N LYS A 181 -17.81 19.90 -7.14
CA LYS A 181 -17.46 21.31 -6.94
C LYS A 181 -15.99 21.60 -7.23
N SER A 182 -15.12 20.58 -7.16
CA SER A 182 -13.69 20.72 -7.47
C SER A 182 -13.45 20.78 -8.97
N TRP A 183 -12.54 21.66 -9.42
CA TRP A 183 -12.13 21.66 -10.82
C TRP A 183 -11.37 20.38 -11.22
N THR A 184 -10.53 19.86 -10.33
CA THR A 184 -9.65 18.71 -10.63
C THR A 184 -10.38 17.37 -10.60
N TYR A 185 -11.37 17.22 -9.72
CA TYR A 185 -12.02 15.92 -9.46
C TYR A 185 -13.44 15.80 -10.04
N ARG A 186 -13.97 16.86 -10.66
CA ARG A 186 -15.36 16.89 -11.16
C ARG A 186 -15.67 15.82 -12.17
N GLU A 187 -14.80 15.62 -13.17
CA GLU A 187 -15.08 14.66 -14.24
C GLU A 187 -15.03 13.22 -13.73
N TRP A 188 -14.06 12.90 -12.87
CA TRP A 188 -14.03 11.61 -12.18
C TRP A 188 -15.31 11.39 -11.36
N ALA A 189 -15.80 12.40 -10.65
CA ALA A 189 -16.99 12.30 -9.81
C ALA A 189 -18.27 12.08 -10.63
N LYS A 190 -18.44 12.81 -11.74
CA LYS A 190 -19.56 12.64 -12.68
C LYS A 190 -19.62 11.21 -13.23
N GLN A 191 -18.48 10.63 -13.58
CA GLN A 191 -18.40 9.25 -14.08
C GLN A 191 -18.93 8.22 -13.08
N GLN A 192 -18.84 8.51 -11.76
CA GLN A 192 -19.35 7.59 -10.74
C GLN A 192 -20.87 7.58 -10.64
N ARG A 193 -21.57 8.57 -11.20
CA ARG A 193 -23.05 8.65 -11.10
C ARG A 193 -23.77 7.50 -11.77
N LYS A 194 -23.18 6.86 -12.79
CA LYS A 194 -23.78 5.70 -13.48
C LYS A 194 -24.03 4.51 -12.55
N PHE A 195 -23.27 4.42 -11.45
CA PHE A 195 -23.38 3.38 -10.44
C PHE A 195 -24.46 3.66 -9.39
N LEU A 196 -24.96 4.90 -9.28
CA LEU A 196 -25.92 5.27 -8.25
C LEU A 196 -27.27 4.57 -8.49
N TYR A 197 -27.76 3.85 -7.48
CA TYR A 197 -29.04 3.13 -7.51
C TYR A 197 -29.10 2.08 -8.63
N ASN A 198 -27.95 1.51 -9.01
CA ASN A 198 -27.86 0.50 -10.05
C ASN A 198 -26.83 -0.58 -9.66
N ASP A 199 -27.29 -1.60 -8.93
CA ASP A 199 -26.44 -2.70 -8.47
C ASP A 199 -25.81 -3.48 -9.63
N ALA A 200 -26.52 -3.66 -10.74
CA ALA A 200 -26.01 -4.37 -11.91
C ALA A 200 -24.78 -3.65 -12.51
N GLU A 201 -24.78 -2.31 -12.57
CA GLU A 201 -23.60 -1.56 -13.02
C GLU A 201 -22.44 -1.66 -12.03
N VAL A 202 -22.71 -1.73 -10.72
CA VAL A 202 -21.67 -1.92 -9.71
C VAL A 202 -21.05 -3.31 -9.81
N GLU A 203 -21.87 -4.34 -9.95
CA GLU A 203 -21.45 -5.74 -10.04
C GLU A 203 -20.68 -6.05 -11.32
N ASN A 204 -21.06 -5.43 -12.44
CA ASN A 204 -20.37 -5.59 -13.72
C ASN A 204 -19.07 -4.78 -13.81
N ASP A 205 -18.83 -3.82 -12.90
CA ASP A 205 -17.57 -3.07 -12.86
C ASP A 205 -16.42 -3.94 -12.36
N SER A 206 -15.31 -3.94 -13.10
CA SER A 206 -14.14 -4.78 -12.78
C SER A 206 -13.56 -4.51 -11.39
N LEU A 207 -13.64 -3.26 -10.92
CA LEU A 207 -13.10 -2.89 -9.61
C LEU A 207 -14.18 -3.04 -8.53
N LEU A 208 -15.31 -2.35 -8.67
CA LEU A 208 -16.34 -2.31 -7.64
C LEU A 208 -17.00 -3.67 -7.45
N GLY A 209 -17.29 -4.40 -8.53
CA GLY A 209 -17.90 -5.73 -8.50
C GLY A 209 -16.99 -6.76 -7.85
N SER A 210 -15.70 -6.76 -8.24
CA SER A 210 -14.69 -7.63 -7.60
C SER A 210 -14.62 -7.37 -6.10
N LYS A 211 -14.60 -6.09 -5.66
CA LYS A 211 -14.58 -5.74 -4.24
C LYS A 211 -15.89 -6.02 -3.51
N ARG A 212 -17.04 -5.89 -4.17
CA ARG A 212 -18.35 -6.24 -3.62
C ARG A 212 -18.48 -7.75 -3.38
N SER A 213 -17.90 -8.58 -4.24
CA SER A 213 -17.88 -10.04 -4.07
C SER A 213 -17.11 -10.51 -2.82
N LEU A 214 -16.30 -9.64 -2.20
CA LEU A 214 -15.51 -9.90 -1.00
C LEU A 214 -16.20 -9.43 0.29
N LEU A 215 -17.45 -8.95 0.21
CA LEU A 215 -18.29 -8.70 1.37
C LEU A 215 -18.82 -10.03 1.92
N LEU A 216 -18.90 -10.18 3.25
CA LEU A 216 -19.45 -11.40 3.88
C LEU A 216 -20.92 -11.64 3.49
N SER A 217 -21.67 -10.57 3.31
CA SER A 217 -23.05 -10.58 2.87
C SER A 217 -23.20 -9.59 1.71
N PRO A 218 -22.86 -9.97 0.47
CA PRO A 218 -23.02 -9.08 -0.70
C PRO A 218 -24.50 -8.69 -0.92
N GLU A 219 -25.41 -9.57 -0.51
CA GLU A 219 -26.87 -9.42 -0.63
C GLU A 219 -27.49 -8.62 0.54
N ASP A 220 -26.80 -8.52 1.68
CA ASP A 220 -27.22 -7.75 2.86
C ASP A 220 -26.09 -6.84 3.32
N THR A 221 -26.02 -5.67 2.71
CA THR A 221 -24.97 -4.68 2.95
C THR A 221 -25.13 -3.91 4.27
N THR A 222 -26.19 -4.18 5.04
CA THR A 222 -26.46 -3.53 6.33
C THR A 222 -25.54 -4.01 7.45
N GLN A 223 -24.87 -5.14 7.28
CA GLN A 223 -23.97 -5.72 8.28
C GLN A 223 -22.50 -5.43 7.97
N GLN A 224 -22.02 -4.26 8.39
CA GLN A 224 -20.58 -3.96 8.36
C GLN A 224 -19.88 -4.63 9.55
N LYS A 225 -19.11 -5.69 9.26
CA LYS A 225 -18.24 -6.30 10.25
C LYS A 225 -16.84 -5.70 10.18
N VAL A 226 -16.49 -4.90 11.19
CA VAL A 226 -15.10 -4.44 11.40
C VAL A 226 -14.48 -5.32 12.46
N THR A 227 -13.69 -6.32 12.08
CA THR A 227 -12.92 -7.14 13.03
C THR A 227 -11.48 -6.68 13.11
N GLY A 228 -11.11 -6.09 14.25
CA GLY A 228 -9.73 -5.85 14.69
C GLY A 228 -8.90 -4.93 13.78
N GLU A 229 -8.07 -4.09 14.38
CA GLU A 229 -7.08 -3.30 13.62
C GLU A 229 -5.81 -4.11 13.29
N GLN A 230 -5.77 -5.38 13.73
CA GLN A 230 -4.68 -6.30 13.45
C GLN A 230 -4.76 -6.81 12.01
N LEU A 231 -3.62 -6.79 11.33
CA LEU A 231 -3.49 -7.17 9.93
C LEU A 231 -4.10 -8.55 9.64
N GLU A 232 -3.78 -9.56 10.46
CA GLU A 232 -4.23 -10.93 10.23
C GLU A 232 -5.76 -11.04 10.20
N THR A 233 -6.41 -10.50 11.23
CA THR A 233 -7.87 -10.52 11.35
C THR A 233 -8.53 -9.73 10.22
N ALA A 234 -7.94 -8.60 9.83
CA ALA A 234 -8.43 -7.80 8.72
C ALA A 234 -8.35 -8.55 7.37
N MET A 235 -7.31 -9.37 7.16
CA MET A 235 -7.13 -10.15 5.94
C MET A 235 -7.95 -11.44 5.91
N GLN A 236 -8.35 -11.97 7.07
CA GLN A 236 -9.22 -13.16 7.12
C GLN A 236 -10.63 -12.90 6.56
N LEU A 237 -11.18 -11.68 6.75
CA LEU A 237 -12.55 -11.38 6.34
C LEU A 237 -12.83 -11.58 4.84
N PRO A 238 -12.04 -10.99 3.90
CA PRO A 238 -12.25 -11.22 2.47
C PRO A 238 -12.13 -12.69 2.05
N ILE A 239 -11.23 -13.43 2.71
CA ILE A 239 -11.00 -14.86 2.43
C ILE A 239 -12.21 -15.70 2.84
N LEU A 240 -12.82 -15.39 3.98
CA LEU A 240 -14.04 -16.04 4.46
C LEU A 240 -15.25 -15.70 3.58
N ALA A 241 -15.31 -14.47 3.07
CA ALA A 241 -16.39 -14.03 2.18
C ALA A 241 -16.36 -14.75 0.84
N ASN A 242 -15.21 -14.73 0.14
CA ASN A 242 -15.07 -15.36 -1.16
C ASN A 242 -13.61 -15.71 -1.44
N SER A 243 -13.21 -16.88 -0.96
CA SER A 243 -11.83 -17.38 -1.10
C SER A 243 -11.34 -17.40 -2.54
N ALA A 244 -12.18 -17.69 -3.53
CA ALA A 244 -11.76 -17.75 -4.94
C ALA A 244 -11.32 -16.40 -5.52
N GLN A 245 -11.77 -15.27 -4.93
CA GLN A 245 -11.40 -13.93 -5.37
C GLN A 245 -10.47 -13.21 -4.37
N ALA A 246 -10.17 -13.81 -3.22
CA ALA A 246 -9.46 -13.17 -2.12
C ALA A 246 -7.93 -13.35 -2.17
N ARG A 247 -7.34 -13.53 -3.37
CA ARG A 247 -5.90 -13.80 -3.54
C ARG A 247 -5.03 -12.79 -2.78
N THR A 248 -5.29 -11.50 -2.97
CA THR A 248 -4.52 -10.42 -2.35
C THR A 248 -4.57 -10.49 -0.81
N ALA A 249 -5.75 -10.69 -0.21
CA ALA A 249 -5.87 -10.85 1.24
C ALA A 249 -5.11 -12.09 1.74
N PHE A 250 -5.20 -13.19 1.00
CA PHE A 250 -4.48 -14.41 1.33
C PHE A 250 -2.96 -14.22 1.29
N GLU A 251 -2.42 -13.60 0.24
CA GLU A 251 -0.99 -13.30 0.13
C GLU A 251 -0.49 -12.41 1.28
N TYR A 252 -1.26 -11.39 1.67
CA TYR A 252 -0.95 -10.54 2.82
C TYR A 252 -0.98 -11.32 4.14
N LEU A 253 -1.98 -12.17 4.36
CA LEU A 253 -2.13 -12.97 5.57
C LEU A 253 -0.97 -13.97 5.72
N MET A 254 -0.66 -14.69 4.64
CA MET A 254 0.46 -15.62 4.58
C MET A 254 1.80 -14.91 4.78
N GLY A 255 2.00 -13.78 4.11
CA GLY A 255 3.19 -12.94 4.31
C GLY A 255 3.34 -12.49 5.77
N ALA A 256 2.25 -12.09 6.44
CA ALA A 256 2.26 -11.71 7.83
C ALA A 256 2.70 -12.87 8.75
N TYR A 257 2.20 -14.08 8.51
CA TYR A 257 2.60 -15.27 9.27
C TYR A 257 4.08 -15.62 9.05
N LEU A 258 4.57 -15.57 7.80
CA LEU A 258 5.99 -15.82 7.52
C LEU A 258 6.89 -14.78 8.19
N LEU A 259 6.55 -13.49 8.10
CA LEU A 259 7.33 -12.42 8.72
C LEU A 259 7.31 -12.50 10.26
N LYS A 260 6.21 -12.98 10.87
CA LYS A 260 6.10 -13.29 12.30
C LYS A 260 6.74 -14.62 12.71
N LYS A 261 7.16 -15.45 11.74
CA LYS A 261 7.59 -16.84 11.96
C LYS A 261 6.52 -17.72 12.61
N ASP A 262 5.24 -17.39 12.41
CA ASP A 262 4.11 -18.19 12.88
C ASP A 262 3.82 -19.35 11.93
N MET A 263 4.64 -20.40 12.05
CA MET A 263 4.55 -21.59 11.20
C MET A 263 3.27 -22.40 11.45
N ALA A 264 2.67 -22.31 12.64
CA ALA A 264 1.43 -23.04 12.94
C ALA A 264 0.25 -22.47 12.13
N SER A 265 0.07 -21.15 12.16
CA SER A 265 -0.99 -20.48 11.38
C SER A 265 -0.74 -20.59 9.87
N PHE A 266 0.51 -20.47 9.43
CA PHE A 266 0.90 -20.69 8.03
C PHE A 266 0.54 -22.11 7.57
N GLN A 267 0.97 -23.14 8.32
CA GLN A 267 0.71 -24.54 7.98
C GLN A 267 -0.79 -24.84 7.92
N TYR A 268 -1.57 -24.33 8.87
CA TYR A 268 -3.02 -24.45 8.87
C TYR A 268 -3.66 -23.91 7.58
N LEU A 269 -3.20 -22.76 7.08
CA LEU A 269 -3.73 -22.18 5.84
C LEU A 269 -3.27 -22.94 4.59
N ILE A 270 -2.03 -23.43 4.55
CA ILE A 270 -1.58 -24.30 3.46
C ILE A 270 -2.48 -25.55 3.41
N ASP A 271 -2.66 -26.24 4.53
CA ASP A 271 -3.46 -27.47 4.59
C ASP A 271 -4.92 -27.24 4.17
N ARG A 272 -5.45 -26.05 4.44
CA ARG A 272 -6.84 -25.68 4.13
C ARG A 272 -7.05 -25.29 2.66
N TYR A 273 -6.09 -24.62 2.04
CA TYR A 273 -6.29 -23.99 0.72
C TYR A 273 -5.44 -24.59 -0.40
N TRP A 274 -4.46 -25.43 -0.10
CA TRP A 274 -3.67 -26.11 -1.12
C TRP A 274 -4.54 -26.90 -2.10
N GLY A 275 -4.36 -26.68 -3.40
CA GLY A 275 -5.14 -27.31 -4.46
C GLY A 275 -6.52 -26.68 -4.70
N THR A 276 -6.86 -25.59 -4.00
CA THR A 276 -8.06 -24.78 -4.27
C THR A 276 -7.75 -23.67 -5.27
N PRO A 277 -8.76 -23.00 -5.88
CA PRO A 277 -8.52 -21.83 -6.74
C PRO A 277 -7.75 -20.68 -6.06
N LEU A 278 -7.76 -20.60 -4.72
CA LEU A 278 -7.03 -19.59 -3.96
C LEU A 278 -5.51 -19.89 -3.87
N LEU A 279 -5.14 -21.17 -3.85
CA LEU A 279 -3.75 -21.62 -3.82
C LEU A 279 -3.57 -22.85 -4.73
N PRO A 280 -3.63 -22.64 -6.05
CA PRO A 280 -3.49 -23.73 -7.02
C PRO A 280 -2.07 -24.27 -7.09
N ASP A 281 -1.08 -23.39 -6.97
CA ASP A 281 0.35 -23.67 -6.98
C ASP A 281 1.01 -23.11 -5.71
N LEU A 282 2.15 -23.68 -5.29
CA LEU A 282 2.90 -23.19 -4.14
C LEU A 282 3.94 -22.15 -4.60
N PRO A 283 3.79 -20.86 -4.22
CA PRO A 283 4.85 -19.86 -4.36
C PRO A 283 6.17 -20.33 -3.77
N VAL A 284 7.29 -19.88 -4.35
CA VAL A 284 8.64 -20.31 -3.92
C VAL A 284 8.81 -20.12 -2.42
N ALA A 285 8.52 -18.92 -1.90
CA ALA A 285 8.63 -18.61 -0.47
C ALA A 285 7.81 -19.55 0.43
N TYR A 286 6.67 -20.07 -0.06
CA TYR A 286 5.82 -20.98 0.71
C TYR A 286 6.42 -22.39 0.71
N GLN A 287 7.01 -22.83 -0.40
CA GLN A 287 7.79 -24.06 -0.45
C GLN A 287 8.98 -23.99 0.51
N GLU A 288 9.71 -22.87 0.51
CA GLU A 288 10.82 -22.64 1.44
C GLU A 288 10.38 -22.70 2.91
N ALA A 289 9.22 -22.10 3.23
CA ALA A 289 8.64 -22.15 4.57
C ALA A 289 8.19 -23.55 4.99
N LEU A 290 7.59 -24.32 4.09
CA LEU A 290 7.24 -25.73 4.35
C LEU A 290 8.49 -26.56 4.63
N ILE A 291 9.56 -26.39 3.84
CA ILE A 291 10.82 -27.10 4.06
C ILE A 291 11.40 -26.80 5.45
N VAL A 292 11.37 -25.54 5.88
CA VAL A 292 11.80 -25.15 7.23
C VAL A 292 10.89 -25.74 8.31
N ALA A 293 9.57 -25.70 8.12
CA ALA A 293 8.60 -26.22 9.09
C ALA A 293 8.72 -27.74 9.30
N HIS A 294 9.09 -28.49 8.25
CA HIS A 294 9.22 -29.95 8.26
C HIS A 294 10.67 -30.45 8.36
N GLU A 295 11.63 -29.61 8.78
CA GLU A 295 13.05 -30.01 8.87
C GLU A 295 13.27 -31.26 9.75
N LYS A 296 12.44 -31.43 10.79
CA LYS A 296 12.48 -32.60 11.70
C LYS A 296 11.62 -33.78 11.24
N ASN A 297 10.72 -33.58 10.30
CA ASN A 297 9.81 -34.60 9.79
C ASN A 297 9.61 -34.47 8.27
N PRO A 298 10.63 -34.82 7.45
CA PRO A 298 10.59 -34.60 6.01
C PRO A 298 9.46 -35.35 5.29
N GLU A 299 9.01 -36.49 5.82
CA GLU A 299 7.89 -37.28 5.29
C GLU A 299 6.59 -36.46 5.21
N GLY A 300 6.45 -35.43 6.07
CA GLY A 300 5.31 -34.51 6.04
C GLY A 300 5.22 -33.66 4.77
N LEU A 301 6.29 -33.61 3.96
CA LEU A 301 6.35 -32.88 2.70
C LEU A 301 5.86 -33.70 1.49
N ASP A 302 5.73 -35.02 1.61
CA ASP A 302 5.43 -35.92 0.47
C ASP A 302 4.06 -35.63 -0.17
N LYS A 303 3.16 -34.98 0.56
CA LYS A 303 1.85 -34.53 0.07
C LYS A 303 1.90 -33.25 -0.78
N TYR A 304 3.02 -32.54 -0.81
CA TYR A 304 3.20 -31.32 -1.58
C TYR A 304 4.08 -31.56 -2.81
N ALA A 305 3.68 -31.00 -3.94
CA ALA A 305 4.50 -30.98 -5.15
C ALA A 305 5.57 -29.88 -5.04
N LEU A 306 6.65 -30.16 -4.31
CA LEU A 306 7.77 -29.23 -4.14
C LEU A 306 8.74 -29.26 -5.34
N ASN A 307 9.26 -28.09 -5.69
CA ASN A 307 10.29 -27.95 -6.71
C ASN A 307 11.64 -28.50 -6.20
N LYS A 308 12.24 -29.40 -6.97
CA LYS A 308 13.56 -30.01 -6.68
C LYS A 308 14.68 -28.98 -6.53
N ASP A 309 14.61 -27.88 -7.28
CA ASP A 309 15.60 -26.81 -7.20
C ASP A 309 15.56 -26.11 -5.84
N VAL A 310 14.37 -25.93 -5.26
CA VAL A 310 14.19 -25.34 -3.94
C VAL A 310 14.76 -26.26 -2.85
N LEU A 311 14.51 -27.57 -2.96
CA LEU A 311 15.08 -28.58 -2.06
C LEU A 311 16.61 -28.61 -2.13
N SER A 312 17.18 -28.58 -3.35
CA SER A 312 18.63 -28.52 -3.56
C SER A 312 19.22 -27.24 -2.97
N ARG A 313 18.57 -26.09 -3.22
CA ARG A 313 19.00 -24.78 -2.69
C ARG A 313 19.00 -24.75 -1.17
N TYR A 314 18.02 -25.38 -0.52
CA TYR A 314 17.99 -25.51 0.94
C TYR A 314 19.11 -26.42 1.46
N ALA A 315 19.39 -27.54 0.80
CA ALA A 315 20.48 -28.44 1.17
C ALA A 315 21.84 -27.72 1.10
N ASP A 316 22.06 -26.92 0.06
CA ASP A 316 23.26 -26.09 -0.09
C ASP A 316 23.35 -25.01 0.99
N PHE A 317 22.24 -24.34 1.30
CA PHE A 317 22.17 -23.38 2.40
C PHE A 317 22.57 -24.02 3.73
N ARG A 318 21.96 -25.17 4.09
CA ARG A 318 22.30 -25.90 5.32
C ARG A 318 23.77 -26.27 5.34
N LYS A 319 24.30 -26.87 4.26
CA LYS A 319 25.71 -27.24 4.17
C LYS A 319 26.63 -26.05 4.46
N GLN A 320 26.35 -24.88 3.90
CA GLN A 320 27.16 -23.68 4.11
C GLN A 320 27.02 -23.11 5.52
N VAL A 321 25.81 -23.12 6.10
CA VAL A 321 25.59 -22.72 7.50
C VAL A 321 26.33 -23.65 8.47
N LEU A 322 26.27 -24.97 8.25
CA LEU A 322 26.95 -25.98 9.05
C LEU A 322 28.48 -25.85 8.98
N ALA A 323 29.02 -25.66 7.77
CA ALA A 323 30.46 -25.52 7.54
C ALA A 323 31.04 -24.23 8.16
N ASN A 324 30.23 -23.19 8.35
CA ASN A 324 30.66 -21.88 8.79
C ASN A 324 30.02 -21.42 10.11
N ARG A 325 29.56 -22.35 10.98
CA ARG A 325 28.83 -22.03 12.23
C ARG A 325 29.53 -21.02 13.14
N ASN A 326 30.87 -20.99 13.14
CA ASN A 326 31.66 -20.10 13.99
C ASN A 326 32.02 -18.76 13.32
N ASN A 327 31.58 -18.53 12.08
CA ASN A 327 31.90 -17.31 11.34
C ASN A 327 30.93 -16.17 11.72
N ARG A 328 31.43 -15.16 12.44
CA ARG A 328 30.64 -13.97 12.84
C ARG A 328 30.09 -13.16 11.66
N GLY A 329 30.67 -13.31 10.46
CA GLY A 329 30.23 -12.67 9.21
C GLY A 329 29.32 -13.54 8.33
N LEU A 330 28.84 -14.69 8.83
CA LEU A 330 28.11 -15.68 8.04
C LEU A 330 26.90 -15.10 7.27
N ALA A 331 26.12 -14.22 7.90
CA ALA A 331 24.96 -13.60 7.26
C ALA A 331 25.38 -12.82 5.99
N GLY A 332 26.42 -11.99 6.08
CA GLY A 332 26.93 -11.22 4.93
C GLY A 332 27.50 -12.11 3.83
N LEU A 333 28.17 -13.21 4.20
CA LEU A 333 28.72 -14.18 3.26
C LEU A 333 27.63 -14.90 2.45
N LEU A 334 26.52 -15.26 3.10
CA LEU A 334 25.42 -15.99 2.46
C LEU A 334 24.41 -15.07 1.76
N TYR A 335 24.43 -13.76 2.03
CA TYR A 335 23.42 -12.83 1.54
C TYR A 335 23.30 -12.82 0.01
N ARG A 336 24.41 -12.91 -0.72
CA ARG A 336 24.36 -12.88 -2.20
C ARG A 336 23.68 -14.10 -2.80
N SER A 337 23.75 -15.25 -2.14
CA SER A 337 23.24 -16.53 -2.67
C SER A 337 21.90 -16.94 -2.09
N PHE A 338 21.55 -16.43 -0.91
CA PHE A 338 20.35 -16.84 -0.18
C PHE A 338 19.58 -15.68 0.45
N GLY A 339 20.00 -14.43 0.26
CA GLY A 339 19.37 -13.26 0.91
C GLY A 339 17.92 -13.03 0.50
N ASP A 340 17.50 -13.65 -0.61
CA ASP A 340 16.18 -13.70 -1.23
C ASP A 340 15.28 -14.83 -0.70
N THR A 341 15.77 -15.65 0.24
CA THR A 341 15.06 -16.87 0.70
C THR A 341 14.48 -16.71 2.10
N TYR A 342 13.38 -17.42 2.37
CA TYR A 342 12.74 -17.45 3.66
C TYR A 342 13.62 -18.08 4.75
N TRP A 343 14.35 -19.17 4.47
CA TRP A 343 15.24 -19.76 5.48
C TRP A 343 16.37 -18.81 5.88
N TYR A 344 16.87 -17.96 4.97
CA TYR A 344 17.82 -16.91 5.33
C TYR A 344 17.18 -15.88 6.26
N TYR A 345 15.93 -15.47 5.97
CA TYR A 345 15.15 -14.61 6.87
C TYR A 345 15.01 -15.26 8.26
N VAL A 346 14.60 -16.52 8.34
CA VAL A 346 14.41 -17.22 9.63
C VAL A 346 15.69 -17.26 10.46
N VAL A 347 16.84 -17.51 9.83
CA VAL A 347 18.12 -17.70 10.53
C VAL A 347 18.79 -16.37 10.91
N PHE A 348 18.69 -15.33 10.07
CA PHE A 348 19.50 -14.11 10.21
C PHE A 348 18.72 -12.81 10.43
N LYS A 349 17.38 -12.84 10.40
CA LYS A 349 16.50 -11.69 10.64
C LYS A 349 15.53 -11.99 11.76
#